data_AF-A0A0Q8N1V1-F1
#
_entry.id   AF-A0A0Q8N1V1-F1
#
_cell.length_a   1.000
_cell.length_b   1.000
_cell.length_c   1.000
_cell.angle_alpha   90.00
_cell.angle_beta   90.00
_cell.angle_gamma   90.00
#
_symmetry.space_group_name_H-M   'P 1'
#
loop_
_entity.id
_entity.type
_entity.pdbx_description
1 polymer ?
#
loop_
_entity_poly.entity_id
_entity_poly.type
_entity_poly.pdbx_seq_one_letter_code
_entity_poly.pdbx_strand_id
1 'polypeptide(L)'
;MSRLVLTFAALAVLTPAIGHASSPDAWAAFQADVRAKCLAAAQAQGMKTPEVIVHPLGTEAYGVAVLREGTDKRICVYGKQSKKVELTPAT
;
A
#
# COMPACT_ATOMS: atom_id res chain seq x y z
N MET A 1 15.63 47.74 32.99
CA MET A 1 16.63 46.64 32.87
C MET A 1 16.25 45.66 33.97
N SER A 2 15.78 44.44 33.77
CA SER A 2 16.16 43.42 32.80
C SER A 2 14.96 42.56 32.39
N ARG A 3 15.08 42.02 31.18
CA ARG A 3 14.17 41.11 30.51
C ARG A 3 14.10 39.78 31.26
N LEU A 4 12.90 39.23 31.50
CA LEU A 4 12.74 37.79 31.67
C LEU A 4 11.71 37.29 30.64
N VAL A 5 12.24 36.88 29.49
CA VAL A 5 11.50 36.19 28.44
C VAL A 5 11.20 34.79 28.96
N LEU A 6 9.93 34.49 29.23
CA LEU A 6 9.46 33.13 29.53
C LEU A 6 9.28 32.38 28.22
N THR A 7 10.33 31.70 27.77
CA THR A 7 10.28 30.70 26.71
C THR A 7 9.55 29.47 27.26
N PHE A 8 8.26 29.33 26.94
CA PHE A 8 7.52 28.09 27.15
C PHE A 8 8.09 27.02 26.20
N ALA A 9 8.91 26.12 26.75
CA ALA A 9 9.41 24.95 26.06
C ALA A 9 8.22 24.03 25.72
N ALA A 10 7.90 23.93 24.43
CA ALA A 10 6.97 22.93 23.92
C ALA A 10 7.60 21.54 24.04
N LEU A 11 7.21 20.81 25.08
CA LEU A 11 7.57 19.40 25.26
C LEU A 11 6.71 18.57 24.29
N ALA A 12 7.20 18.42 23.06
CA ALA A 12 6.60 17.51 22.07
C ALA A 12 6.74 16.08 22.60
N VAL A 13 5.64 15.52 23.08
CA VAL A 13 5.54 14.12 23.48
C VAL A 13 5.66 13.26 22.22
N LEU A 14 6.88 12.84 21.91
CA LEU A 14 7.15 11.80 20.92
C LEU A 14 6.66 10.47 21.53
N THR A 15 5.38 10.16 21.33
CA THR A 15 4.90 8.80 21.59
C THR A 15 5.60 7.87 20.60
N PRO A 16 6.32 6.82 21.07
CA PRO A 16 6.89 5.85 20.16
C PRO A 16 5.75 5.20 19.40
N ALA A 17 5.78 5.29 18.07
CA ALA A 17 4.87 4.54 17.22
C ALA A 17 5.11 3.06 17.54
N ILE A 18 4.17 2.45 18.26
CA ILE A 18 4.21 1.02 18.57
C ILE A 18 4.05 0.32 17.23
N GLY A 19 5.16 -0.14 16.67
CA GLY A 19 5.18 -0.95 15.47
C GLY A 19 4.56 -2.30 15.79
N HIS A 20 3.24 -2.40 15.68
CA HIS A 20 2.56 -3.69 15.73
C HIS A 20 3.05 -4.50 14.54
N ALA A 21 3.93 -5.47 14.80
CA ALA A 21 4.19 -6.53 13.83
C ALA A 21 2.84 -7.09 13.40
N SER A 22 2.50 -6.95 12.12
CA SER A 22 1.20 -7.41 11.64
C SER A 22 1.13 -8.92 11.81
N SER A 23 0.00 -9.41 12.33
CA SER A 23 -0.23 -10.85 12.50
C SER A 23 -0.27 -11.57 11.14
N PRO A 24 -0.02 -12.88 11.08
CA PRO A 24 -0.15 -13.67 9.85
C PRO A 24 -1.52 -13.47 9.17
N ASP A 25 -2.59 -13.40 9.94
CA ASP A 25 -3.95 -13.20 9.42
C ASP A 25 -4.12 -11.80 8.79
N ALA A 26 -3.54 -10.76 9.41
CA ALA A 26 -3.57 -9.42 8.86
C ALA A 26 -2.81 -9.33 7.52
N TRP A 27 -1.69 -10.05 7.40
CA TRP A 27 -0.95 -10.16 6.14
C TRP A 27 -1.75 -10.90 5.06
N ALA A 28 -2.39 -12.01 5.40
CA ALA A 28 -3.22 -12.77 4.47
C ALA A 28 -4.41 -11.94 3.96
N ALA A 29 -5.10 -11.23 4.86
CA ALA A 29 -6.21 -10.34 4.51
C ALA A 29 -5.75 -9.19 3.60
N PHE A 30 -4.58 -8.61 3.88
CA PHE A 30 -4.00 -7.57 3.04
C PHE A 30 -3.67 -8.08 1.63
N GLN A 31 -3.02 -9.23 1.50
CA GLN A 31 -2.71 -9.83 0.19
C GLN A 31 -3.98 -10.18 -0.59
N ALA A 32 -5.02 -10.66 0.09
CA ALA A 32 -6.32 -10.94 -0.52
C ALA A 32 -6.98 -9.66 -1.06
N ASP A 33 -6.92 -8.55 -0.31
CA ASP A 33 -7.47 -7.27 -0.75
C ASP A 33 -6.68 -6.71 -1.95
N VAL A 34 -5.34 -6.76 -1.92
CA VAL A 34 -4.50 -6.40 -3.07
C VAL A 34 -4.89 -7.22 -4.30
N ARG A 35 -5.00 -8.55 -4.17
CA ARG A 35 -5.42 -9.44 -5.27
C ARG A 35 -6.77 -9.01 -5.84
N ALA A 36 -7.78 -8.85 -4.99
CA ALA A 36 -9.14 -8.55 -5.41
C ALA A 36 -9.23 -7.20 -6.14
N LYS A 37 -8.61 -6.16 -5.58
CA LYS A 37 -8.64 -4.80 -6.12
C LYS A 37 -7.87 -4.70 -7.44
N CYS A 38 -6.69 -5.32 -7.52
CA CYS A 38 -5.91 -5.35 -8.75
C CYS A 38 -6.61 -6.13 -9.87
N LEU A 39 -7.20 -7.28 -9.55
CA LEU A 39 -7.97 -8.08 -10.53
C LEU A 39 -9.15 -7.28 -11.07
N ALA A 40 -9.94 -6.67 -10.19
CA ALA A 40 -11.10 -5.88 -10.60
C ALA A 40 -10.71 -4.69 -11.49
N ALA A 41 -9.64 -3.98 -11.14
CA ALA A 41 -9.14 -2.86 -11.94
C ALA A 41 -8.65 -3.31 -13.33
N ALA A 42 -7.98 -4.45 -13.40
CA ALA A 42 -7.49 -4.99 -14.67
C ALA A 42 -8.62 -5.49 -15.57
N GLN A 43 -9.64 -6.13 -14.98
CA GLN A 43 -10.85 -6.54 -15.70
C GLN A 43 -11.63 -5.35 -16.24
N ALA A 44 -11.73 -4.27 -15.48
CA ALA A 44 -12.30 -3.00 -15.95
C ALA A 44 -11.50 -2.38 -17.11
N GLN A 45 -10.22 -2.72 -17.27
CA GLN A 45 -9.34 -2.28 -18.36
C GLN A 45 -9.09 -3.37 -19.41
N GLY A 46 -9.99 -4.35 -19.52
CA GLY A 46 -10.03 -5.29 -20.64
C GLY A 46 -9.27 -6.61 -20.47
N MET A 47 -8.58 -6.84 -19.35
CA MET A 47 -8.03 -8.17 -19.08
C MET A 47 -9.16 -9.14 -18.69
N LYS A 48 -9.29 -10.30 -19.34
CA LYS A 48 -10.42 -11.21 -19.08
C LYS A 48 -10.19 -12.08 -17.85
N THR A 49 -9.09 -12.83 -17.89
CA THR A 49 -8.69 -13.81 -16.88
C THR A 49 -7.18 -13.70 -16.64
N PRO A 50 -6.68 -12.56 -16.15
CA PRO A 50 -5.25 -12.38 -15.91
C PRO A 50 -4.79 -13.25 -14.73
N GLU A 51 -3.59 -13.81 -14.83
CA GLU A 51 -2.86 -14.30 -13.66
C GLU A 51 -2.54 -13.11 -12.75
N VAL A 52 -2.75 -13.26 -11.44
CA VAL A 52 -2.44 -12.21 -10.45
C VAL A 52 -1.41 -12.71 -9.44
N ILE A 53 -0.22 -12.10 -9.48
CA ILE A 53 0.92 -12.45 -8.64
C ILE A 53 1.13 -11.31 -7.64
N VAL A 54 0.68 -11.52 -6.40
CA VAL A 54 0.77 -10.51 -5.34
C VAL A 54 2.15 -10.55 -4.69
N HIS A 55 2.77 -9.39 -4.51
CA HIS A 55 3.99 -9.27 -3.74
C HIS A 55 3.71 -9.57 -2.25
N PRO A 56 4.48 -10.43 -1.56
CA PRO A 56 4.14 -10.91 -0.21
C PRO A 56 3.93 -9.82 0.86
N LEU A 57 4.76 -8.76 0.82
CA LEU A 57 4.74 -7.67 1.81
C LEU A 57 4.26 -6.33 1.25
N GLY A 58 4.67 -6.01 0.02
CA GLY A 58 4.50 -4.67 -0.56
C GLY A 58 5.58 -3.74 -0.03
N THR A 59 5.25 -2.45 0.08
CA THR A 59 6.05 -1.41 0.72
C THR A 59 5.32 -0.87 1.96
N GLU A 60 5.88 0.12 2.64
CA GLU A 60 5.22 0.75 3.79
C GLU A 60 3.81 1.25 3.46
N ALA A 61 3.66 1.92 2.31
CA ALA A 61 2.40 2.57 1.90
C ALA A 61 1.61 1.80 0.84
N TYR A 62 2.20 0.82 0.17
CA TYR A 62 1.60 0.20 -1.01
C TYR A 62 1.60 -1.34 -0.96
N GLY A 63 0.55 -1.94 -1.51
CA GLY A 63 0.57 -3.31 -2.02
C GLY A 63 0.89 -3.31 -3.50
N VAL A 64 1.58 -4.34 -3.96
CA VAL A 64 1.97 -4.46 -5.36
C VAL A 64 1.59 -5.83 -5.88
N ALA A 65 1.12 -5.90 -7.12
CA ALA A 65 0.90 -7.14 -7.83
C ALA A 65 1.34 -7.01 -9.28
N VAL A 66 1.78 -8.11 -9.88
CA VAL A 66 1.99 -8.24 -11.31
C VAL A 66 0.81 -9.01 -11.90
N LEU A 67 0.22 -8.47 -12.96
CA LEU A 67 -0.81 -9.14 -13.75
C LEU A 67 -0.25 -9.56 -15.10
N ARG A 68 -0.66 -10.74 -15.57
CA ARG A 68 -0.25 -11.27 -16.87
C ARG A 68 -1.44 -11.88 -17.60
N GLU A 69 -1.63 -11.47 -18.84
CA GLU A 69 -2.56 -12.08 -19.78
C GLU A 69 -1.93 -12.12 -21.18
N GLY A 70 -1.44 -13.30 -21.58
CA GLY A 70 -0.66 -13.44 -22.81
C GLY A 70 0.59 -12.54 -22.79
N THR A 71 0.69 -11.62 -23.75
CA THR A 71 1.79 -10.66 -23.84
C THR A 71 1.56 -9.38 -23.02
N ASP A 72 0.32 -9.11 -22.60
CA ASP A 72 -0.02 -7.98 -21.75
C ASP A 72 0.44 -8.26 -20.31
N LYS A 73 1.37 -7.45 -19.83
CA LYS A 73 1.88 -7.50 -18.46
C LYS A 73 1.65 -6.15 -17.84
N ARG A 74 1.08 -6.10 -16.65
CA ARG A 74 0.82 -4.85 -15.93
C ARG A 74 1.31 -4.94 -14.50
N ILE A 75 1.79 -3.81 -13.98
CA ILE A 75 2.06 -3.62 -12.56
C ILE A 75 0.83 -2.93 -11.97
N CYS A 76 0.29 -3.51 -10.90
CA CYS A 76 -0.72 -2.92 -10.07
C CYS A 76 -0.11 -2.36 -8.79
N VAL A 77 -0.39 -1.10 -8.51
CA VAL A 77 -0.02 -0.42 -7.27
C VAL A 77 -1.29 -0.11 -6.50
N TYR A 78 -1.42 -0.67 -5.30
CA TYR A 78 -2.57 -0.51 -4.43
C TYR A 78 -2.18 0.34 -3.21
N GLY A 79 -2.85 1.48 -2.98
CA GLY A 79 -2.61 2.32 -1.82
C GLY A 79 -3.23 1.74 -0.55
N LYS A 80 -2.43 1.44 0.48
CA LYS A 80 -2.91 0.84 1.74
C LYS A 80 -3.95 1.70 2.46
N GLN A 81 -3.72 3.01 2.49
CA GLN A 81 -4.60 4.00 3.13
C GLN A 81 -5.76 4.41 2.21
N SER A 82 -5.46 4.77 0.96
CA SER A 82 -6.46 5.28 0.02
C SER A 82 -7.36 4.20 -0.58
N LYS A 83 -6.92 2.93 -0.52
CA LYS A 83 -7.56 1.78 -1.17
C LYS A 83 -7.70 1.93 -2.70
N LYS A 84 -7.00 2.89 -3.30
CA LYS A 84 -6.99 3.15 -4.74
C LYS A 84 -6.00 2.23 -5.44
N VAL A 85 -6.31 1.89 -6.69
CA VAL A 85 -5.47 1.08 -7.55
C VAL A 85 -5.03 1.91 -8.75
N GLU A 86 -3.74 1.80 -9.07
CA GLU A 86 -3.14 2.31 -10.29
C GLU A 86 -2.54 1.13 -11.07
N LEU A 87 -2.70 1.16 -12.40
CA LEU A 87 -2.19 0.14 -13.31
C LEU A 87 -1.28 0.79 -14.34
N THR A 88 -0.16 0.15 -14.63
CA THR A 88 0.77 0.57 -15.69
C THR A 88 1.32 -0.66 -16.43
N PRO A 89 1.65 -0.56 -17.73
CA PRO A 89 2.35 -1.62 -18.44
C PRO A 89 3.68 -1.99 -17.77
N ALA A 90 4.00 -3.29 -17.76
CA ALA A 90 5.29 -3.84 -17.38
C ALA A 90 6.09 -4.09 -18.67
N THR A 91 6.56 -3.01 -19.28
CA THR A 91 7.39 -2.98 -20.48
C THR A 91 8.85 -3.18 -20.14
#